data_AF-A0A3C1WV96-F1
#
_entry.id   AF-A0A3C1WV96-F1
#
_cell.length_a   1.000
_cell.length_b   1.000
_cell.length_c   1.000
_cell.angle_alpha   90.00
_cell.angle_beta   90.00
_cell.angle_gamma   90.00
#
_symmetry.space_group_name_H-M   'P 1'
#
loop_
_entity.id
_entity.type
_entity.pdbx_description
1 polymer ?
#
loop_
_entity_poly.entity_id
_entity_poly.type
_entity_poly.pdbx_seq_one_letter_code
_entity_poly.pdbx_strand_id
1 'polypeptide(L)'
;YQAENFRSGIMAVDAGQFEAGHSLGLKYGTVMTSIILPQAVKNVLPAIANEFISLLKETSISGYIGLQDLTQGGMIIRSITYEAMIPLLAVAVIYLVIVLILTWLVGKLEKALRKNER
;
A
#
# COMPACT_ATOMS: atom_id res chain seq x y z
N TYR A 1 2.85 -11.81 6.38
CA TYR A 1 1.82 -10.83 5.98
C TYR A 1 1.75 -10.68 4.47
N GLN A 2 2.80 -10.21 3.78
CA GLN A 2 2.72 -10.03 2.33
C GLN A 2 2.36 -11.29 1.52
N ALA A 3 2.92 -12.46 1.86
CA ALA A 3 2.53 -13.72 1.22
C ALA A 3 1.03 -14.05 1.40
N GLU A 4 0.44 -13.68 2.54
CA GLU A 4 -0.98 -13.88 2.84
C GLU A 4 -1.87 -12.90 2.06
N ASN A 5 -1.41 -11.67 1.83
CA ASN A 5 -2.08 -10.71 0.96
C ASN A 5 -2.10 -11.21 -0.48
N PHE A 6 -0.98 -11.72 -1.00
CA PHE A 6 -0.93 -12.32 -2.33
C PHE A 6 -1.83 -13.56 -2.43
N ARG A 7 -1.81 -14.43 -1.42
CA ARG A 7 -2.69 -15.60 -1.34
C ARG A 7 -4.16 -15.20 -1.35
N SER A 8 -4.53 -14.23 -0.51
CA SER A 8 -5.90 -13.71 -0.41
C SER A 8 -6.36 -13.06 -1.72
N GLY A 9 -5.48 -12.34 -2.40
CA GLY A 9 -5.81 -11.75 -3.70
C GLY A 9 -5.98 -12.76 -4.83
N ILE A 10 -5.26 -13.88 -4.80
CA ILE A 10 -5.49 -15.01 -5.71
C ILE A 10 -6.82 -15.70 -5.38
N MET A 11 -7.13 -15.93 -4.10
CA MET A 11 -8.39 -16.55 -3.67
C MET A 11 -9.62 -15.65 -3.89
N ALA A 12 -9.42 -14.34 -4.04
CA ALA A 12 -10.49 -13.40 -4.38
C ALA A 12 -10.92 -13.46 -5.86
N VAL A 13 -10.14 -14.14 -6.73
CA VAL A 13 -10.53 -14.37 -8.12
C VAL A 13 -11.59 -15.46 -8.16
N ASP A 14 -12.67 -15.24 -8.92
CA ASP A 14 -13.78 -16.18 -9.06
C ASP A 14 -13.30 -17.56 -9.58
N ALA A 15 -13.71 -18.64 -8.89
CA ALA A 15 -13.31 -20.00 -9.24
C ALA A 15 -13.76 -20.39 -10.67
N GLY A 16 -14.84 -19.80 -11.17
CA GLY A 16 -15.32 -19.97 -12.54
C GLY A 16 -14.33 -19.50 -13.60
N GLN A 17 -13.43 -18.55 -13.30
CA GLN A 17 -12.34 -18.18 -14.22
C GLN A 17 -11.37 -19.34 -14.45
N PHE A 18 -11.11 -20.11 -13.38
CA PHE A 18 -10.26 -21.29 -13.46
C PHE A 18 -10.97 -22.44 -14.19
N GLU A 19 -12.24 -22.69 -13.84
CA GLU A 19 -13.07 -23.72 -14.48
C GLU A 19 -13.30 -23.43 -15.98
N ALA A 20 -13.52 -22.17 -16.35
CA ALA A 20 -13.67 -21.75 -17.74
C ALA A 20 -12.37 -21.94 -18.53
N GLY A 21 -11.23 -21.55 -17.96
CA GLY A 21 -9.92 -21.77 -18.59
C GLY A 21 -9.63 -23.25 -18.83
N HIS A 22 -9.93 -24.10 -17.85
CA HIS A 22 -9.82 -25.56 -17.99
C HIS A 22 -10.80 -26.14 -18.99
N SER A 23 -12.05 -25.64 -19.03
CA SER A 23 -13.07 -26.07 -19.99
C SER A 23 -12.70 -25.72 -21.44
N LEU A 24 -11.89 -24.68 -21.64
CA LEU A 24 -11.31 -24.30 -22.93
C LEU A 24 -10.04 -25.10 -23.28
N GLY A 25 -9.65 -26.08 -22.46
CA GLY A 25 -8.46 -26.92 -22.68
C GLY A 25 -7.13 -26.23 -22.37
N LEU A 26 -7.14 -25.08 -21.68
CA LEU A 26 -5.91 -24.39 -21.29
C LEU A 26 -5.21 -25.17 -20.17
N LYS A 27 -3.86 -25.18 -20.23
CA LYS A 27 -3.04 -25.75 -19.17
C LYS A 27 -3.10 -24.85 -17.93
N TYR A 28 -3.01 -25.47 -16.75
CA TYR A 28 -2.97 -24.77 -15.45
C TYR A 28 -2.05 -23.54 -15.45
N GLY A 29 -0.82 -23.69 -15.97
CA GLY A 29 0.15 -22.60 -16.03
C GLY A 29 -0.33 -21.41 -16.86
N THR A 30 -1.00 -21.66 -17.99
CA THR A 30 -1.59 -20.62 -18.86
C THR A 30 -2.74 -19.91 -18.18
N VAL A 31 -3.65 -20.68 -17.54
CA VAL A 31 -4.77 -20.11 -16.76
C VAL A 31 -4.25 -19.24 -15.62
N MET A 32 -3.24 -19.74 -14.90
CA MET A 32 -2.64 -19.01 -13.79
C MET A 32 -1.98 -17.71 -14.23
N THR A 33 -1.13 -17.72 -15.26
CA THR A 33 -0.36 -16.53 -15.67
C THR A 33 -1.15 -15.54 -16.50
N SER A 34 -2.09 -16.01 -17.33
CA SER A 34 -2.78 -15.16 -18.30
C SER A 34 -4.16 -14.71 -17.84
N ILE A 35 -4.78 -15.41 -16.87
CA ILE A 35 -6.15 -15.14 -16.41
C ILE A 35 -6.14 -14.77 -14.93
N ILE A 36 -5.66 -15.65 -14.05
CA ILE A 36 -5.78 -15.48 -12.60
C ILE A 36 -4.83 -14.40 -12.08
N LEU A 37 -3.53 -14.49 -12.38
CA LEU A 37 -2.53 -13.55 -11.85
C LEU A 37 -2.83 -12.09 -12.21
N PRO A 38 -3.19 -11.73 -13.46
CA PRO A 38 -3.56 -10.36 -13.80
C PRO A 38 -4.77 -9.84 -13.01
N GLN A 39 -5.74 -10.71 -12.70
CA GLN A 39 -6.91 -10.35 -11.87
C GLN A 39 -6.52 -10.23 -10.40
N ALA A 40 -5.77 -11.20 -9.88
CA ALA A 40 -5.27 -11.21 -8.51
C ALA A 40 -4.42 -9.97 -8.20
N VAL A 41 -3.56 -9.54 -9.12
CA VAL A 41 -2.75 -8.31 -8.96
C VAL A 41 -3.63 -7.07 -8.77
N LYS A 42 -4.75 -6.96 -9.48
CA LYS A 42 -5.70 -5.84 -9.30
C LYS A 42 -6.33 -5.86 -7.91
N ASN A 43 -6.54 -7.04 -7.32
CA ASN A 43 -7.07 -7.19 -5.97
C ASN A 43 -6.03 -6.90 -4.88
N VAL A 44 -4.77 -7.31 -5.10
CA VAL A 44 -3.68 -7.16 -4.12
C VAL A 44 -3.13 -5.73 -4.07
N LEU A 45 -3.06 -5.03 -5.20
CA LEU A 45 -2.44 -3.70 -5.29
C LEU A 45 -3.06 -2.67 -4.31
N PRO A 46 -4.39 -2.54 -4.19
CA PRO A 46 -5.00 -1.67 -3.18
C PRO A 46 -4.65 -2.08 -1.75
N ALA A 47 -4.62 -3.39 -1.45
CA ALA A 47 -4.31 -3.89 -0.12
C ALA A 47 -2.86 -3.55 0.30
N ILE A 48 -1.90 -3.79 -0.60
CA ILE A 48 -0.49 -3.42 -0.37
C ILE A 48 -0.34 -1.91 -0.16
N ALA A 49 -1.03 -1.10 -0.96
CA ALA A 49 -0.93 0.35 -0.86
C ALA A 49 -1.52 0.88 0.47
N ASN A 50 -2.61 0.28 0.94
CA ASN A 50 -3.17 0.58 2.26
C ASN A 50 -2.22 0.16 3.40
N GLU A 51 -1.59 -1.02 3.29
CA GLU A 51 -0.60 -1.47 4.28
C GLU A 51 0.63 -0.56 4.30
N PHE A 52 1.10 -0.10 3.14
CA PHE A 52 2.18 0.89 3.05
C PHE A 52 1.83 2.20 3.76
N ILE A 53 0.59 2.69 3.64
CA ILE A 53 0.12 3.88 4.37
C ILE A 53 0.09 3.61 5.88
N SER A 54 -0.33 2.41 6.32
CA SER A 54 -0.31 2.04 7.75
C SER A 54 1.11 2.02 8.29
N LEU A 55 2.03 1.37 7.57
CA LEU A 55 3.43 1.30 7.93
C LEU A 55 4.07 2.69 7.99
N LEU A 56 3.75 3.60 7.08
CA LEU A 56 4.20 5.01 7.16
C LEU A 56 3.70 5.74 8.42
N LYS A 57 2.48 5.45 8.87
CA LYS A 57 1.96 6.00 10.14
C LYS A 57 2.68 5.38 11.33
N GLU A 58 2.90 4.07 11.32
CA GLU A 58 3.61 3.35 12.37
C GLU A 58 5.08 3.75 12.47
N THR A 59 5.78 3.98 11.34
CA THR A 59 7.15 4.50 11.33
C THR A 59 7.23 5.94 11.79
N SER A 60 6.21 6.78 11.54
CA SER A 60 6.18 8.14 12.09
C SER A 60 6.11 8.14 13.64
N ILE A 61 5.43 7.15 14.23
CA ILE A 61 5.41 6.91 15.69
C ILE A 61 6.75 6.30 16.14
N SER A 62 7.30 5.34 15.39
CA SER A 62 8.56 4.67 15.71
C SER A 62 9.81 5.52 15.47
N GLY A 63 9.74 6.58 14.66
CA GLY A 63 10.82 7.56 14.43
C GLY A 63 11.19 8.38 15.67
N TYR A 64 10.42 8.23 16.76
CA TYR A 64 10.84 8.62 18.11
C TYR A 64 12.03 7.78 18.63
N ILE A 65 12.28 6.61 18.02
CA ILE A 65 13.35 5.66 18.35
C ILE A 65 14.35 5.58 17.17
N GLY A 66 15.21 6.60 17.05
CA GLY A 66 16.60 6.42 16.62
C GLY A 66 16.96 6.18 15.15
N LEU A 67 16.02 5.99 14.21
CA LEU A 67 16.32 6.01 12.77
C LEU A 67 16.37 7.46 12.27
N GLN A 68 17.31 7.75 11.36
CA GLN A 68 17.55 9.10 10.80
C GLN A 68 16.43 9.47 9.81
N ASP A 69 15.22 9.62 10.33
CA ASP A 69 14.02 10.05 9.60
C ASP A 69 13.72 11.54 9.84
N LEU A 70 12.69 12.07 9.17
CA LEU A 70 12.27 13.49 9.25
C LEU A 70 12.09 13.97 10.71
N THR A 71 11.62 13.09 11.61
CA THR A 71 11.50 13.34 13.05
C THR A 71 12.85 13.59 13.72
N GLN A 72 13.90 12.88 13.32
CA GLN A 72 15.26 13.10 13.81
C GLN A 72 15.82 14.43 13.31
N GLY A 73 15.54 14.80 12.05
CA GLY A 73 15.83 16.14 11.53
C GLY A 73 15.17 17.25 12.36
N GLY A 74 13.91 17.07 12.74
CA GLY A 74 13.20 17.98 13.66
C GLY A 74 13.81 18.01 15.07
N MET A 75 14.26 16.88 15.60
CA MET A 75 14.95 16.82 16.90
C MET A 75 16.34 17.49 16.88
N ILE A 76 17.08 17.39 15.76
CA ILE A 76 18.36 18.09 15.59
C ILE A 76 18.12 19.60 15.58
N ILE A 77 17.13 20.08 14.83
CA ILE A 77 16.75 21.51 14.84
C ILE A 77 16.34 21.93 16.25
N ARG A 78 15.45 21.18 16.92
CA ARG A 78 15.09 21.42 18.33
C ARG A 78 16.30 21.49 19.26
N SER A 79 17.29 20.61 19.07
CA SER A 79 18.52 20.59 19.89
C SER A 79 19.39 21.83 19.67
N ILE A 80 19.25 22.51 18.54
CA ILE A 80 19.98 23.74 18.20
C ILE A 80 19.18 24.98 18.63
N THR A 81 17.86 24.98 18.45
CA THR A 81 16.98 26.14 18.70
C THR A 81 16.41 26.17 20.12
N TYR A 82 16.52 25.09 20.90
CA TYR A 82 15.87 24.86 22.21
C TYR A 82 14.33 24.96 22.22
N GLU A 83 13.70 25.30 21.10
CA GLU A 83 12.25 25.29 20.92
C GLU A 83 11.76 23.96 20.34
N ALA A 84 10.96 23.22 21.11
CA ALA A 84 10.44 21.92 20.73
C ALA A 84 9.15 21.97 19.90
N MET A 85 8.32 23.00 20.12
CA MET A 85 6.94 23.01 19.61
C MET A 85 6.88 23.19 18.08
N ILE A 86 7.62 24.16 17.55
CA ILE A 86 7.58 24.50 16.11
C ILE A 86 8.15 23.36 15.24
N PRO A 87 9.30 22.73 15.54
CA PRO A 87 9.82 21.62 14.75
C PRO A 87 8.91 20.39 14.76
N LEU A 88 8.31 20.06 15.91
CA LEU A 88 7.38 18.92 16.03
C LEU A 88 6.08 19.16 15.25
N LEU A 89 5.54 20.38 15.30
CA LEU A 89 4.38 20.76 14.49
C LEU A 89 4.68 20.70 12.99
N ALA A 90 5.84 21.20 12.56
CA ALA A 90 6.25 21.14 11.16
C ALA A 90 6.35 19.70 10.65
N VAL A 91 6.98 18.81 11.43
CA VAL A 91 7.07 17.38 11.12
C VAL A 91 5.67 16.75 11.03
N ALA A 92 4.78 17.02 11.99
CA ALA A 92 3.42 16.50 11.99
C ALA A 92 2.62 16.93 10.74
N VAL A 93 2.75 18.20 10.33
CA VAL A 93 2.11 18.72 9.12
C VAL A 93 2.67 18.05 7.86
N ILE A 94 3.98 17.85 7.75
CA ILE A 94 4.59 17.19 6.60
C ILE A 94 4.10 15.73 6.49
N TYR A 95 4.08 14.99 7.61
CA TYR A 95 3.53 13.63 7.63
C TYR A 95 2.06 13.61 7.21
N LEU A 96 1.25 14.56 7.71
CA LEU A 96 -0.16 14.67 7.34
C LEU A 96 -0.32 14.89 5.82
N VAL A 97 0.45 15.80 5.23
CA VAL A 97 0.40 16.06 3.78
C VAL A 97 0.78 14.81 2.98
N ILE A 98 1.83 14.10 3.38
CA ILE A 98 2.24 12.85 2.70
C ILE A 98 1.12 11.80 2.76
N VAL A 99 0.54 11.59 3.95
CA VAL A 99 -0.54 10.61 4.13
C VAL A 99 -1.77 10.99 3.29
N LEU A 100 -2.14 12.27 3.25
CA LEU A 100 -3.28 12.75 2.44
C LEU A 100 -3.03 12.53 0.94
N ILE A 101 -1.83 12.86 0.45
CA ILE A 101 -1.45 12.66 -0.96
C ILE A 101 -1.49 11.17 -1.32
N LEU A 102 -0.89 10.31 -0.49
CA LEU A 102 -0.86 8.87 -0.74
C LEU A 102 -2.27 8.27 -0.71
N THR A 103 -3.09 8.65 0.28
CA THR A 103 -4.48 8.19 0.38
C THR A 103 -5.28 8.59 -0.87
N TRP A 104 -5.09 9.83 -1.35
CA TRP A 104 -5.73 10.30 -2.58
C TRP A 104 -5.27 9.53 -3.82
N LEU A 105 -3.97 9.24 -3.95
CA LEU A 105 -3.41 8.45 -5.05
C LEU A 105 -3.94 7.01 -5.05
N VAL A 106 -3.99 6.37 -3.88
CA VAL A 106 -4.57 5.02 -3.72
C VAL A 106 -6.04 5.01 -4.11
N GLY A 107 -6.83 5.99 -3.64
CA GLY A 107 -8.23 6.10 -4.04
C GLY A 107 -8.42 6.32 -5.55
N LYS A 108 -7.48 7.01 -6.22
CA LYS A 108 -7.49 7.15 -7.68
C LYS A 108 -7.16 5.83 -8.38
N LEU A 109 -6.20 5.08 -7.86
CA LEU A 109 -5.83 3.75 -8.35
C LEU A 109 -6.98 2.76 -8.21
N GLU A 110 -7.65 2.71 -7.06
CA GLU A 110 -8.82 1.86 -6.83
C GLU A 110 -9.96 2.15 -7.82
N LYS A 111 -10.24 3.45 -8.06
CA LYS A 111 -11.25 3.87 -9.05
C LYS A 111 -10.87 3.46 -10.46
N ALA A 112 -9.60 3.56 -10.83
CA ALA A 112 -9.11 3.16 -12.15
C ALA A 112 -9.19 1.64 -12.36
N LEU A 113 -8.87 0.86 -11.33
CA LEU A 113 -8.96 -0.60 -11.37
C LEU A 113 -10.41 -1.09 -11.51
N ARG A 114 -11.34 -0.53 -10.72
CA ARG A 114 -12.78 -0.86 -10.79
C ARG A 114 -13.45 -0.48 -12.11
N LYS A 115 -12.98 0.59 -12.78
CA LYS A 115 -13.52 0.99 -14.09
C LYS A 115 -13.27 -0.06 -15.17
N ASN A 116 -12.24 -0.90 -15.00
CA ASN A 116 -11.84 -1.92 -15.96
C ASN A 116 -12.57 -3.27 -15.79
N GLU A 117 -13.53 -3.33 -14.84
CA GLU A 117 -14.36 -4.52 -14.54
C GLU A 117 -15.82 -4.36 -15.00
N ARG A 118 -16.17 -3.23 -15.62
CA ARG A 118 -17.51 -2.93 -16.15
C ARG A 118 -17.54 -2.98 -17.67
#